data_AF-A0AA35CNV8-F1
#
_entry.id   AF-A0AA35CNV8-F1
#
_cell.length_a   1.000
_cell.length_b   1.000
_cell.length_c   1.000
_cell.angle_alpha   90.00
_cell.angle_beta   90.00
_cell.angle_gamma   90.00
#
_symmetry.space_group_name_H-M   'P 1'
#
loop_
_entity.id
_entity.type
_entity.pdbx_description
1 polymer ?
#
loop_
_entity_poly.entity_id
_entity_poly.type
_entity_poly.pdbx_seq_one_letter_code
_entity_poly.pdbx_strand_id
1 'polypeptide(L)'
;MPANRERGEVELAPGYVLRYTTNALVKLEDALGRSITQMGDGMREARALVWAGLLHAHPDLTLEQAGEIMDQVGVVEAVAKAGQALRLAFPHITSGLGKGAAETASTGESSA
;
A
#
# COMPACT_ATOMS: atom_id res chain seq x y z
N MET A 1 8.26 18.35 11.82
CA MET A 1 7.49 17.61 12.85
C MET A 1 7.85 16.14 12.68
N PRO A 2 8.25 15.39 13.73
CA PRO A 2 8.69 14.00 13.56
C PRO A 2 7.52 13.11 13.12
N ALA A 3 7.77 12.19 12.19
CA ALA A 3 6.81 11.21 11.71
C ALA A 3 6.28 10.36 12.87
N ASN A 4 4.97 10.42 13.11
CA ASN A 4 4.35 9.77 14.26
C ASN A 4 4.22 8.26 13.97
N ARG A 5 5.21 7.49 14.41
CA ARG A 5 5.34 6.04 14.19
C ARG A 5 4.13 5.22 14.65
N GLU A 6 3.34 5.78 15.59
CA GLU A 6 2.10 5.18 16.10
C GLU A 6 0.90 5.30 15.15
N ARG A 7 1.01 6.10 14.08
CA ARG A 7 -0.09 6.39 13.14
C ARG A 7 0.12 5.81 11.74
N GLY A 8 1.23 5.09 11.52
CA GLY A 8 1.57 4.50 10.22
C GLY A 8 1.93 5.52 9.13
N GLU A 9 2.53 6.64 9.52
CA GLU A 9 2.97 7.70 8.62
C GLU A 9 4.39 7.40 8.10
N VAL A 10 4.56 7.29 6.78
CA VAL A 10 5.87 7.08 6.13
C VAL A 10 6.09 8.15 5.07
N GLU A 11 7.25 8.80 5.08
CA GLU A 11 7.60 9.78 4.06
C GLU A 11 7.99 9.08 2.75
N LEU A 12 7.26 9.38 1.67
CA LEU A 12 7.54 8.88 0.33
C LEU A 12 8.62 9.73 -0.36
N ALA A 13 8.41 11.04 -0.31
CA ALA A 13 9.24 12.09 -0.89
C ALA A 13 9.14 13.36 -0.01
N PRO A 14 10.05 14.32 -0.12
CA PRO A 14 9.98 15.57 0.65
C PRO A 14 8.64 16.29 0.44
N GLY A 15 7.84 16.39 1.50
CA GLY A 15 6.49 16.97 1.46
C GLY A 15 5.35 16.00 1.12
N TYR A 16 5.66 14.73 0.85
CA TYR A 16 4.70 13.67 0.56
C TYR A 16 4.76 12.57 1.62
N VAL A 17 3.74 12.50 2.46
CA VAL A 17 3.63 11.51 3.54
C VAL A 17 2.50 10.54 3.21
N LEU A 18 2.83 9.25 3.23
CA LEU A 18 1.89 8.15 3.10
C LEU A 18 1.26 7.85 4.44
N ARG A 19 -0.07 7.84 4.48
CA ARG A 19 -0.84 7.44 5.64
C ARG A 19 -2.13 6.73 5.23
N TYR A 20 -2.26 5.50 5.70
CA TYR A 20 -3.45 4.69 5.47
C TYR A 20 -4.43 4.86 6.62
N THR A 21 -5.65 5.24 6.28
CA THR A 21 -6.80 5.28 7.19
C THR A 21 -7.92 4.45 6.57
N THR A 22 -8.95 4.11 7.35
CA THR A 22 -10.11 3.38 6.81
C THR A 22 -10.73 4.06 5.58
N ASN A 23 -10.82 5.39 5.60
CA ASN A 23 -11.32 6.17 4.46
C ASN A 23 -10.44 6.05 3.22
N ALA A 24 -9.11 5.98 3.40
CA ALA A 24 -8.17 5.78 2.29
C ALA A 24 -8.34 4.40 1.66
N LEU A 25 -8.56 3.36 2.48
CA LEU A 25 -8.82 2.01 1.99
C LEU A 25 -10.15 1.93 1.25
N VAL A 26 -11.20 2.59 1.73
CA VAL A 26 -12.50 2.66 1.01
C VAL A 26 -12.33 3.35 -0.34
N LYS A 27 -11.61 4.48 -0.40
CA LYS A 27 -11.29 5.16 -1.67
C LYS A 27 -10.46 4.27 -2.61
N LEU A 28 -9.56 3.47 -2.05
CA LEU A 28 -8.74 2.52 -2.81
C LEU A 28 -9.61 1.43 -3.45
N GLU A 29 -10.53 0.85 -2.70
CA GLU A 29 -11.48 -0.15 -3.21
C GLU A 29 -12.39 0.44 -4.29
N ASP A 30 -12.90 1.65 -4.06
CA ASP A 30 -13.72 2.39 -5.04
C ASP A 30 -12.96 2.63 -6.35
N ALA A 31 -11.71 3.10 -6.26
CA ALA A 31 -10.87 3.35 -7.43
C ALA A 31 -10.50 2.08 -8.21
N LEU A 32 -10.42 0.92 -7.55
CA LEU A 32 -10.12 -0.36 -8.18
C LEU A 32 -11.36 -1.14 -8.58
N GLY A 33 -12.53 -0.77 -8.08
CA GLY A 33 -13.79 -1.50 -8.27
C GLY A 33 -13.78 -2.91 -7.65
N ARG A 34 -12.87 -3.19 -6.71
CA ARG A 34 -12.72 -4.50 -6.06
C ARG A 34 -12.07 -4.36 -4.69
N SER A 35 -12.24 -5.37 -3.86
CA SER A 35 -11.66 -5.36 -2.51
C SER A 35 -10.13 -5.39 -2.52
N ILE A 36 -9.54 -4.70 -1.54
CA ILE A 36 -8.08 -4.68 -1.34
C ILE A 36 -7.49 -6.09 -1.15
N THR A 37 -8.29 -7.02 -0.62
CA THR A 37 -7.90 -8.42 -0.41
C THR A 37 -7.71 -9.21 -1.71
N GLN A 38 -8.21 -8.68 -2.84
CA GLN A 38 -8.05 -9.25 -4.18
C GLN A 38 -7.05 -8.46 -5.04
N MET A 39 -6.27 -7.55 -4.43
CA MET A 39 -5.15 -6.91 -5.12
C MET A 39 -4.06 -7.93 -5.46
N GLY A 40 -3.51 -7.83 -6.67
CA GLY A 40 -2.28 -8.53 -7.05
C GLY A 40 -1.13 -7.55 -7.26
N ASP A 41 -0.05 -8.04 -7.85
CA ASP A 41 1.17 -7.27 -8.14
C ASP A 41 1.06 -6.36 -9.38
N GLY A 42 -0.14 -5.98 -9.79
CA GLY A 42 -0.34 -5.12 -10.95
C GLY A 42 0.10 -3.67 -10.71
N MET A 43 0.63 -3.04 -11.76
CA MET A 43 1.07 -1.63 -11.70
C MET A 43 -0.08 -0.67 -11.37
N ARG A 44 -1.31 -1.03 -11.75
CA ARG A 44 -2.52 -0.27 -11.42
C ARG A 44 -2.81 -0.32 -9.92
N GLU A 45 -2.70 -1.50 -9.30
CA GLU A 45 -2.84 -1.66 -7.86
C GLU A 45 -1.76 -0.90 -7.09
N ALA A 46 -0.50 -1.01 -7.53
CA ALA A 46 0.62 -0.28 -6.95
C ALA A 46 0.37 1.24 -6.98
N ARG A 47 -0.08 1.79 -8.12
CA ARG A 47 -0.43 3.21 -8.27
C ARG A 47 -1.57 3.61 -7.35
N ALA A 48 -2.63 2.80 -7.30
CA ALA A 48 -3.78 3.08 -6.47
C ALA A 48 -3.41 3.04 -4.98
N LEU A 49 -2.56 2.10 -4.57
CA LEU A 49 -2.07 1.97 -3.19
C LEU A 49 -1.35 3.24 -2.75
N VAL A 50 -0.37 3.70 -3.55
CA VAL A 50 0.37 4.95 -3.27
C VAL A 50 -0.58 6.15 -3.23
N TRP A 51 -1.48 6.27 -4.21
CA TRP A 51 -2.49 7.32 -4.26
C TRP A 51 -3.33 7.37 -2.98
N ALA A 52 -3.86 6.23 -2.54
CA ALA A 52 -4.67 6.13 -1.33
C ALA A 52 -3.89 6.55 -0.08
N GLY A 53 -2.61 6.20 0.01
CA GLY A 53 -1.74 6.65 1.09
C GLY A 53 -1.51 8.16 1.09
N LEU A 54 -1.47 8.80 -0.08
CA LEU A 54 -1.24 10.25 -0.21
C LEU A 54 -2.50 11.09 0.00
N LEU A 55 -3.70 10.52 -0.26
CA LEU A 55 -4.99 11.22 -0.13
C LEU A 55 -5.23 11.85 1.25
N HIS A 56 -4.59 11.32 2.30
CA HIS A 56 -4.71 11.90 3.63
C HIS A 56 -4.08 13.29 3.73
N ALA A 57 -2.87 13.46 3.17
CA ALA A 57 -2.18 14.74 3.16
C ALA A 57 -2.61 15.62 1.97
N HIS A 58 -2.98 14.98 0.86
CA HIS A 58 -3.31 15.61 -0.41
C HIS A 58 -4.65 15.06 -0.95
N PRO A 59 -5.81 15.51 -0.44
CA PRO A 59 -7.12 14.95 -0.79
C PRO A 59 -7.54 15.18 -2.24
N ASP A 60 -6.99 16.20 -2.90
CA ASP A 60 -7.23 16.54 -4.31
C ASP A 60 -6.26 15.85 -5.29
N LEU A 61 -5.35 15.00 -4.78
CA LEU A 61 -4.36 14.32 -5.60
C LEU A 61 -5.02 13.29 -6.51
N THR A 62 -4.65 13.27 -7.78
CA THR A 62 -5.20 12.32 -8.77
C THR A 62 -4.34 11.06 -8.88
N LEU A 63 -4.93 9.97 -9.37
CA LEU A 63 -4.17 8.73 -9.62
C LEU A 63 -3.00 8.95 -10.59
N GLU A 64 -3.12 9.88 -11.55
CA GLU A 64 -2.04 10.23 -12.47
C GLU A 64 -0.89 10.93 -11.74
N GLN A 65 -1.18 11.92 -10.90
CA GLN A 65 -0.17 12.59 -10.08
C GLN A 65 0.54 11.61 -9.12
N ALA A 66 -0.19 10.64 -8.57
CA ALA A 66 0.43 9.57 -7.79
C ALA A 66 1.43 8.76 -8.62
N GLY A 67 1.10 8.47 -9.88
CA GLY A 67 2.01 7.83 -10.82
C GLY A 67 3.26 8.66 -11.11
N GLU A 68 3.13 9.98 -11.29
CA GLU A 68 4.27 10.87 -11.49
C GLU A 68 5.19 10.92 -10.26
N ILE A 69 4.62 10.97 -9.06
CA ILE A 69 5.39 10.93 -7.80
C ILE A 69 6.10 9.57 -7.65
N MET A 70 5.43 8.47 -8.02
CA MET A 70 6.07 7.15 -8.05
C MET A 70 7.23 7.08 -9.04
N ASP A 71 7.11 7.73 -10.21
CA ASP A 71 8.19 7.78 -11.20
C ASP A 71 9.38 8.60 -10.68
N GLN A 72 9.12 9.73 -10.01
CA GLN A 72 10.14 10.58 -9.38
C GLN A 72 10.94 9.87 -8.28
N VAL A 73 10.28 9.05 -7.45
CA VAL A 73 10.92 8.29 -6.36
C VAL A 73 11.49 6.96 -6.85
N GLY A 74 10.92 6.41 -7.92
CA GLY A 74 11.14 5.05 -8.39
C GLY A 74 10.03 4.12 -7.90
N VAL A 75 9.41 3.39 -8.83
CA VAL A 75 8.26 2.51 -8.59
C VAL A 75 8.51 1.52 -7.46
N VAL A 76 9.67 0.87 -7.44
CA VAL A 76 10.01 -0.15 -6.43
C VAL A 76 10.07 0.47 -5.03
N GLU A 77 10.72 1.62 -4.90
CA GLU A 77 10.83 2.30 -3.60
C GLU A 77 9.48 2.84 -3.12
N ALA A 78 8.68 3.39 -4.04
CA ALA A 78 7.35 3.89 -3.71
C ALA A 78 6.43 2.79 -3.20
N VAL A 79 6.42 1.62 -3.87
CA VAL A 79 5.65 0.45 -3.43
C VAL A 79 6.14 -0.09 -2.09
N ALA A 80 7.47 -0.16 -1.90
CA ALA A 80 8.04 -0.62 -0.62
C ALA A 80 7.64 0.28 0.55
N LYS A 81 7.72 1.61 0.39
CA LYS A 81 7.31 2.59 1.40
C LYS A 81 5.80 2.54 1.65
N ALA A 82 5.00 2.38 0.59
CA ALA A 82 3.56 2.19 0.70
C ALA A 82 3.18 0.94 1.51
N GLY A 83 3.80 -0.20 1.21
CA GLY A 83 3.60 -1.44 1.98
C GLY A 83 4.02 -1.29 3.44
N GLN A 84 5.12 -0.59 3.71
CA GLN A 84 5.58 -0.30 5.06
C GLN A 84 4.58 0.56 5.85
N ALA A 85 4.11 1.67 5.27
CA ALA A 85 3.08 2.52 5.88
C ALA A 85 1.80 1.75 6.18
N LEU A 86 1.35 0.92 5.24
CA LEU A 86 0.16 0.11 5.41
C LEU A 86 0.32 -0.88 6.57
N ARG A 87 1.47 -1.56 6.67
CA ARG A 87 1.77 -2.50 7.77
C ARG A 87 1.85 -1.81 9.13
N LEU A 88 2.39 -0.59 9.18
CA LEU A 88 2.44 0.21 10.41
C LEU A 88 1.04 0.70 10.82
N ALA A 89 0.21 1.09 9.86
CA ALA A 89 -1.16 1.54 10.12
C ALA A 89 -2.10 0.37 10.49
N PHE A 90 -1.92 -0.79 9.85
CA PHE A 90 -2.79 -1.94 9.97
C PHE A 90 -1.98 -3.26 10.06
N PRO A 91 -1.39 -3.56 11.22
CA PRO A 91 -0.53 -4.75 11.39
C PRO A 91 -1.26 -6.09 11.17
N HIS A 92 -2.59 -6.10 11.19
CA HIS A 92 -3.44 -7.28 11.02
C HIS A 92 -3.98 -7.46 9.59
N ILE A 93 -3.95 -6.43 8.73
CA ILE A 93 -4.49 -6.50 7.35
C ILE A 93 -3.50 -7.18 6.39
N THR A 94 -2.19 -7.16 6.68
CA THR A 94 -1.16 -7.78 5.84
C THR A 94 -1.23 -9.30 5.75
N SER A 95 -2.01 -9.97 6.61
CA SER A 95 -2.23 -11.41 6.50
C SER A 95 -3.04 -11.81 5.25
N GLY A 96 -3.75 -10.87 4.60
CA GLY A 96 -4.52 -11.10 3.36
C GLY A 96 -3.80 -10.64 2.09
N LEU A 97 -3.08 -9.52 2.13
CA LEU A 97 -2.36 -8.95 0.98
C LEU A 97 -1.07 -9.72 0.61
N GLY A 98 -0.56 -10.57 1.50
CA GLY A 98 0.63 -11.40 1.27
C GLY A 98 0.36 -12.83 0.80
N LYS A 99 -0.91 -13.26 0.71
CA LYS A 99 -1.29 -14.62 0.29
C LYS A 99 -1.26 -14.84 -1.23
N GLY A 100 -0.47 -14.03 -1.96
CA GLY A 100 -0.04 -14.31 -3.33
C GLY A 100 1.41 -14.82 -3.45
N ALA A 101 2.23 -14.68 -2.39
CA ALA A 101 3.67 -14.95 -2.47
C ALA A 101 4.18 -16.03 -1.49
N ALA A 102 3.32 -16.67 -0.70
CA ALA A 102 3.77 -17.64 0.31
C ALA A 102 2.81 -18.85 0.52
N GLU A 103 2.11 -19.31 -0.52
CA GLU A 103 1.34 -20.57 -0.48
C GLU A 103 1.91 -21.59 -1.49
N THR A 104 3.22 -21.86 -1.41
CA THR A 104 3.85 -23.09 -1.92
C THR A 104 4.92 -23.60 -0.96
N ALA A 105 4.59 -23.84 0.31
CA ALA A 105 5.46 -24.59 1.23
C ALA A 105 4.66 -25.14 2.42
N SER A 106 3.60 -25.91 2.15
CA SER A 106 3.08 -26.83 3.15
C SER A 106 2.31 -27.95 2.46
N THR A 107 3.02 -28.96 2.01
CA THR A 107 2.47 -30.32 1.96
C THR A 107 3.55 -31.20 2.55
N GLY A 108 3.34 -31.56 3.82
CA GLY A 108 4.21 -32.45 4.56
C GLY A 108 4.21 -33.82 3.89
N GLU A 109 5.38 -34.20 3.38
CA GLU A 109 5.72 -35.59 3.17
C GLU A 109 6.43 -36.06 4.43
N SER A 110 5.69 -36.71 5.33
CA SER A 110 6.26 -37.58 6.34
C SER A 110 5.48 -38.89 6.26
N SER A 111 6.02 -39.81 5.48
CA SER A 111 5.60 -41.21 5.40
C SER A 111 6.86 -42.06 5.30
N ALA A 112 6.85 -43.14 6.08
CA ALA A 112 7.84 -44.22 6.22
C ALA A 112 8.83 -44.08 7.39
#